data_AF-A0A897NFB3-F1
#
_entry.id   AF-A0A897NFB3-F1
#
_cell.length_a   1.000
_cell.length_b   1.000
_cell.length_c   1.000
_cell.angle_alpha   90.00
_cell.angle_beta   90.00
_cell.angle_gamma   90.00
#
_symmetry.space_group_name_H-M   'P 1'
#
loop_
_entity.id
_entity.type
_entity.pdbx_description
1 polymer ?
#
loop_
_entity_poly.entity_id
_entity_poly.type
_entity_poly.pdbx_seq_one_letter_code
_entity_poly.pdbx_strand_id
1 'polypeptide(L)' 'MSTEQKGEVFEFTTENKEFLSRVLAHGGPEARGYVLAVLAHGGTVREIEAVQDELDKIKRELAE' A
#
# COMPACT_ATOMS: atom_id res chain seq x y z
N MET A 1 13.36 -8.53 -11.21
CA MET A 1 13.85 -8.01 -9.92
C MET A 1 14.83 -8.99 -9.32
N SER A 2 15.95 -8.49 -8.81
CA SER A 2 16.87 -9.28 -7.98
C SER A 2 16.24 -9.59 -6.61
N THR A 3 16.85 -10.52 -5.87
CA THR A 3 16.41 -10.88 -4.51
C THR A 3 16.52 -9.72 -3.55
N GLU A 4 17.57 -8.90 -3.70
CA GLU A 4 17.82 -7.69 -2.91
C GLU A 4 16.72 -6.64 -3.12
N GLN A 5 16.37 -6.37 -4.39
CA GLN A 5 15.27 -5.46 -4.75
C GLN A 5 13.92 -5.94 -4.20
N LYS A 6 13.67 -7.26 -4.15
CA LYS A 6 12.45 -7.80 -3.52
C LYS A 6 12.44 -7.56 -2.01
N GLY A 7 13.59 -7.68 -1.35
CA GLY A 7 13.74 -7.37 0.07
C GLY A 7 13.44 -5.92 0.38
N GLU A 8 14.01 -4.99 -0.39
CA GLU A 8 13.77 -3.55 -0.25
C GLU A 8 12.30 -3.18 -0.43
N VAL A 9 11.62 -3.74 -1.44
CA VAL A 9 10.20 -3.46 -1.69
C VAL A 9 9.31 -4.06 -0.58
N PHE A 10 9.71 -5.22 -0.02
CA PHE A 10 9.02 -5.81 1.14
C PHE A 10 9.17 -4.96 2.41
N GLU A 11 10.38 -4.49 2.71
CA GLU A 11 10.65 -3.61 3.85
C GLU A 11 9.87 -2.30 3.70
N PHE A 12 9.93 -1.67 2.53
CA PHE A 12 9.15 -0.47 2.22
C PHE A 12 7.65 -0.68 2.44
N THR A 13 7.09 -1.79 1.95
CA THR A 13 5.66 -2.11 2.10
C THR A 13 5.29 -2.28 3.58
N THR A 14 6.16 -2.90 4.36
CA THR A 14 5.94 -3.18 5.78
C THR A 14 5.94 -1.89 6.61
N GLU A 15 6.84 -0.98 6.31
CA GLU A 15 7.03 0.26 7.09
C GLU A 15 6.06 1.38 6.71
N ASN A 16 5.51 1.37 5.50
CA ASN A 16 4.80 2.52 4.94
C ASN A 16 3.29 2.30 4.74
N LYS A 17 2.67 1.38 5.48
CA LYS A 17 1.25 0.98 5.29
C LYS A 17 0.27 2.15 5.31
N GLU A 18 0.43 3.07 6.24
CA GLU A 18 -0.41 4.28 6.35
C GLU A 18 -0.22 5.22 5.16
N PHE A 19 1.01 5.39 4.69
CA PHE A 19 1.28 6.19 3.49
C PHE A 19 0.62 5.55 2.26
N LEU A 20 0.78 4.23 2.10
CA LEU A 20 0.21 3.48 0.97
C LEU A 20 -1.33 3.58 0.97
N SER A 21 -1.99 3.46 2.11
CA SER A 21 -3.45 3.60 2.21
C SER A 21 -3.93 5.01 1.88
N ARG A 22 -3.23 6.05 2.34
CA ARG A 22 -3.54 7.45 2.00
C ARG A 22 -3.37 7.73 0.50
N VAL A 23 -2.33 7.19 -0.13
CA VAL A 23 -2.13 7.32 -1.58
C VAL A 23 -3.23 6.57 -2.34
N LEU A 24 -3.67 5.40 -1.86
CA LEU A 24 -4.82 4.70 -2.45
C LEU A 24 -6.12 5.51 -2.33
N ALA A 25 -6.34 6.19 -1.21
CA ALA A 25 -7.54 6.98 -0.96
C ALA A 25 -7.58 8.28 -1.78
N HIS A 26 -6.47 9.03 -1.83
CA HIS A 26 -6.46 10.40 -2.34
C HIS A 26 -5.64 10.59 -3.62
N GLY A 27 -4.79 9.62 -3.97
CA GLY A 27 -3.89 9.73 -5.12
C GLY A 27 -4.64 9.66 -6.46
N GLY A 28 -4.06 10.29 -7.47
CA GLY A 28 -4.48 10.13 -8.86
C GLY A 28 -4.26 8.70 -9.38
N PRO A 29 -4.77 8.36 -10.57
CA PRO A 29 -4.67 7.02 -11.16
C PRO A 29 -3.24 6.46 -11.18
N GLU A 30 -2.24 7.28 -11.54
CA GLU A 30 -0.85 6.89 -11.64
C GLU A 30 -0.25 6.52 -10.28
N ALA A 31 -0.50 7.34 -9.26
CA ALA A 31 -0.01 7.10 -7.91
C ALA A 31 -0.64 5.84 -7.30
N ARG A 32 -1.94 5.61 -7.53
CA ARG A 32 -2.62 4.38 -7.12
C ARG A 32 -2.06 3.15 -7.83
N GLY A 33 -1.81 3.25 -9.13
CA GLY A 33 -1.18 2.19 -9.92
C GLY A 33 0.20 1.80 -9.38
N TYR A 34 1.00 2.80 -8.99
CA TYR A 34 2.30 2.55 -8.36
C TYR A 34 2.17 1.81 -7.02
N VAL A 35 1.27 2.22 -6.14
CA VAL A 35 1.04 1.53 -4.85
C VAL A 35 0.61 0.09 -5.06
N LEU A 36 -0.28 -0.17 -6.03
CA LEU A 36 -0.70 -1.54 -6.36
C LEU A 36 0.48 -2.39 -6.85
N ALA A 37 1.39 -1.82 -7.64
CA ALA A 37 2.61 -2.51 -8.07
C ALA A 37 3.56 -2.80 -6.89
N VAL A 38 3.72 -1.87 -5.95
CA VAL A 38 4.51 -2.06 -4.72
C VAL A 38 3.94 -3.21 -3.89
N LEU A 39 2.62 -3.20 -3.64
CA LEU A 39 1.93 -4.27 -2.91
C LEU A 39 2.04 -5.62 -3.61
N ALA A 40 1.95 -5.67 -4.94
CA ALA A 40 2.07 -6.91 -5.71
C ALA A 40 3.50 -7.50 -5.68
N HIS A 41 4.52 -6.68 -5.44
CA HIS A 41 5.92 -7.10 -5.49
C HIS A 41 6.61 -7.20 -4.12
N GLY A 42 6.08 -6.56 -3.09
CA GLY A 42 6.61 -6.62 -1.72
C GLY A 42 5.57 -6.81 -0.62
N GLY A 43 4.28 -6.87 -0.92
CA GLY A 43 3.27 -7.19 0.10
C GLY A 43 3.10 -8.71 0.26
N THR A 44 3.13 -9.20 1.49
CA THR A 44 2.46 -10.47 1.81
C THR A 44 0.96 -10.21 2.01
N VAL A 45 0.17 -11.29 2.09
CA VAL A 45 -1.26 -11.20 2.41
C VAL A 45 -1.52 -10.33 3.65
N ARG A 46 -0.67 -10.46 4.68
CA ARG A 46 -0.80 -9.70 5.93
C ARG A 46 -0.55 -8.20 5.74
N GLU A 47 0.42 -7.80 4.92
CA GLU A 47 0.63 -6.37 4.63
C GLU A 47 -0.52 -5.80 3.80
N ILE A 48 -1.03 -6.58 2.84
CA ILE A 48 -2.17 -6.17 2.00
C ILE A 48 -3.42 -5.96 2.88
N GLU A 49 -3.71 -6.89 3.78
CA GLU A 49 -4.82 -6.76 4.74
C GLU A 49 -4.69 -5.51 5.61
N ALA A 50 -3.50 -5.24 6.15
CA ALA A 50 -3.26 -4.06 6.97
C ALA A 50 -3.44 -2.74 6.18
N VAL A 51 -3.00 -2.68 4.92
CA VAL A 51 -3.24 -1.52 4.05
C VAL A 51 -4.73 -1.36 3.74
N GLN A 52 -5.45 -2.48 3.57
CA GLN A 52 -6.89 -2.45 3.34
C GLN A 52 -7.68 -1.96 4.56
N ASP A 53 -7.30 -2.39 5.77
CA ASP A 53 -7.91 -1.91 7.02
C ASP A 53 -7.77 -0.39 7.17
N GLU A 54 -6.58 0.16 6.89
CA GLU A 54 -6.34 1.61 6.91
C GLU A 54 -7.14 2.33 5.83
N LEU A 55 -7.20 1.77 4.61
CA LEU A 55 -7.99 2.35 3.53
C LEU A 55 -9.49 2.40 3.89
N ASP A 56 -10.00 1.37 4.56
CA ASP A 56 -11.41 1.32 4.96
C ASP A 56 -11.71 2.26 6.13
N LYS A 57 -10.75 2.56 7.01
CA LYS A 57 -10.86 3.67 7.97
C LYS A 57 -11.01 5.02 7.25
N ILE A 58 -10.12 5.31 6.31
CA ILE A 58 -10.15 6.59 5.56
C ILE A 58 -11.48 6.74 4.79
N LYS A 59 -11.98 5.67 4.16
CA LYS A 59 -13.27 5.71 3.46
C LYS A 59 -14.44 6.02 4.39
N ARG A 60 -14.42 5.53 5.64
CA ARG A 60 -15.44 5.85 6.64
C ARG A 60 -15.37 7.33 7.01
N GLU A 61 -14.18 7.86 7.27
CA GLU A 61 -13.96 9.28 7.58
C GLU A 61 -14.42 10.21 6.44
N LEU A 62 -14.28 9.78 5.18
CA LEU A 62 -14.73 10.54 4.01
C LEU A 62 -16.25 10.51 3.77
N ALA A 63 -16.95 9.55 4.39
CA ALA A 63 -18.40 9.39 4.24
C ALA A 63 -19.21 10.15 5.32
N GLU A 64 -18.52 10.68 6.33
CA GLU A 64 -19.05 11.54 7.40
C GLU A 64 -19.00 13.03 7.01
#